data_AF-A0A920BKZ9-F1
#
_entry.id   AF-A0A920BKZ9-F1
#
_cell.length_a   1.000
_cell.length_b   1.000
_cell.length_c   1.000
_cell.angle_alpha   90.00
_cell.angle_beta   90.00
_cell.angle_gamma   90.00
#
_symmetry.space_group_name_H-M   'P 1'
#
loop_
_entity.id
_entity.type
_entity.pdbx_description
1 polymer ?
#
loop_
_entity_poly.entity_id
_entity_poly.type
_entity_poly.pdbx_seq_one_letter_code
_entity_poly.pdbx_strand_id
1 'polypeptide(L)'
;MYRSKVDSSRVRIGKLTDDDWTKISHAVGRLGSAPLWIDDNPNTTVMEIRAKARRLKSRVGNIGMIVVDYLQLMSGRMRAENRQVEVSEISRSLKILARELECPVVALSQLSRNLEQRQDKRPMLSDLRESGSIEQDADVVMFLYRDEVYDTESPDQGMAEVLVAKHRSGPTGRVKLAWLKHYTKFADMARTSDNEAPTPQHYEEY
;
A
#
# COMPACT_ATOMS: atom_id res chain seq x y z
N MET A 1 -3.33 3.54 17.78
CA MET A 1 -3.38 2.11 18.17
C MET A 1 -2.11 1.31 17.90
N TYR A 2 -1.35 1.53 16.82
CA TYR A 2 -0.20 0.64 16.49
C TYR A 2 1.05 0.80 17.38
N ARG A 3 1.24 1.96 18.03
CA ARG A 3 2.39 2.20 18.94
C ARG A 3 2.21 1.63 20.35
N SER A 4 1.01 1.15 20.68
CA SER A 4 0.71 0.66 22.03
C SER A 4 1.11 -0.80 22.26
N LYS A 5 1.59 -1.54 21.24
CA LYS A 5 1.88 -3.00 21.33
C LYS A 5 0.73 -3.79 21.99
N VAL A 6 -0.51 -3.34 21.77
CA VAL A 6 -1.71 -4.04 22.23
C VAL A 6 -2.16 -4.94 21.09
N ASP A 7 -2.42 -6.20 21.40
CA ASP A 7 -2.87 -7.20 20.42
C ASP A 7 -4.18 -6.74 19.77
N SER A 8 -4.23 -6.75 18.43
CA SER A 8 -5.37 -6.24 17.66
C SER A 8 -6.67 -7.01 17.92
N SER A 9 -6.58 -8.29 18.30
CA SER A 9 -7.74 -9.12 18.66
C SER A 9 -8.35 -8.70 20.01
N ARG A 10 -7.52 -8.30 20.97
CA ARG A 10 -7.98 -7.86 22.31
C ARG A 10 -8.70 -6.53 22.25
N VAL A 11 -8.24 -5.63 21.39
CA VAL A 11 -8.93 -4.36 21.09
C VAL A 11 -10.31 -4.63 20.47
N ARG A 12 -10.38 -5.54 19.49
CA ARG A 12 -11.63 -5.86 18.78
C ARG A 12 -12.68 -6.53 19.68
N ILE A 13 -12.26 -7.31 20.68
CA ILE A 13 -13.15 -8.06 21.58
C ILE A 13 -13.43 -7.28 22.88
N GLY A 14 -12.81 -6.11 23.09
CA GLY A 14 -13.02 -5.27 24.28
C GLY A 14 -12.41 -5.82 25.58
N LYS A 15 -11.54 -6.84 25.51
CA LYS A 15 -10.88 -7.46 26.68
C LYS A 15 -9.50 -6.84 26.93
N LEU A 16 -9.53 -5.58 27.36
CA LEU A 16 -8.35 -4.77 27.62
C LEU A 16 -7.98 -4.86 29.10
N THR A 17 -6.69 -5.00 29.38
CA THR A 17 -6.16 -4.78 30.74
C THR A 17 -6.03 -3.28 31.02
N ASP A 18 -5.90 -2.90 32.29
CA ASP A 18 -5.67 -1.50 32.67
C ASP A 18 -4.40 -0.92 32.04
N ASP A 19 -3.36 -1.74 31.85
CA ASP A 19 -2.14 -1.37 31.12
C ASP A 19 -2.39 -1.16 29.62
N ASP A 20 -3.19 -2.03 28.99
CA ASP A 20 -3.61 -1.83 27.59
C ASP A 20 -4.38 -0.52 27.43
N TRP A 21 -5.20 -0.14 28.42
CA TRP A 21 -6.01 1.07 28.41
C TRP A 21 -5.17 2.34 28.53
N THR A 22 -4.15 2.31 29.36
CA THR A 22 -3.15 3.39 29.46
C THR A 22 -2.41 3.56 28.13
N LYS A 23 -1.95 2.45 27.52
CA LYS A 23 -1.24 2.48 26.24
C LYS A 23 -2.13 2.95 25.09
N ILE A 24 -3.40 2.54 25.05
CA ILE A 24 -4.39 3.00 24.06
C ILE A 24 -4.65 4.49 24.23
N SER A 25 -4.87 4.98 25.44
CA SER A 25 -5.14 6.40 25.72
C SER A 25 -3.98 7.29 25.25
N HIS A 26 -2.74 6.90 25.52
CA HIS A 26 -1.55 7.58 24.97
C HIS A 26 -1.46 7.51 23.43
N ALA A 27 -1.89 6.41 22.83
CA ALA A 27 -1.90 6.26 21.37
C ALA A 27 -3.03 7.06 20.70
N VAL A 28 -4.19 7.19 21.35
CA VAL A 28 -5.35 7.98 20.89
C VAL A 28 -5.04 9.47 20.99
N GLY A 29 -4.46 9.93 22.11
CA GLY A 29 -4.06 11.34 22.26
C GLY A 29 -3.11 11.79 21.15
N ARG A 30 -2.13 10.97 20.78
CA ARG A 30 -1.22 11.24 19.65
C ARG A 30 -1.89 11.17 18.29
N LEU A 31 -2.91 10.31 18.13
CA LEU A 31 -3.63 10.17 16.86
C LEU A 31 -4.60 11.34 16.64
N GLY A 32 -5.21 11.85 17.71
CA GLY A 32 -6.14 12.98 17.64
C GLY A 32 -5.50 14.28 17.18
N SER A 33 -4.20 14.47 17.43
CA SER A 33 -3.43 15.61 16.94
C SER A 33 -2.68 15.33 15.62
N ALA A 34 -2.78 14.13 15.07
CA ALA A 34 -2.08 13.80 13.84
C ALA A 34 -2.77 14.47 12.63
N PRO A 35 -2.03 15.00 11.65
CA PRO A 35 -2.58 15.51 10.40
C PRO A 35 -3.03 14.34 9.51
N LEU A 36 -4.08 13.65 9.95
CA LEU A 36 -4.67 12.48 9.32
C LEU A 36 -6.17 12.73 9.13
N TRP A 37 -6.61 12.65 7.88
CA TRP A 37 -8.01 12.77 7.51
C TRP A 37 -8.46 11.48 6.85
N ILE A 38 -9.58 10.92 7.32
CA ILE A 38 -10.15 9.67 6.82
C ILE A 38 -11.51 10.00 6.22
N ASP A 39 -11.76 9.46 5.04
CA ASP A 39 -13.05 9.48 4.36
C ASP A 39 -13.44 8.04 4.07
N ASP A 40 -14.53 7.59 4.67
CA ASP A 40 -15.01 6.20 4.65
C ASP A 40 -16.19 6.00 3.68
N ASN A 41 -16.43 6.96 2.77
CA ASN A 41 -17.51 6.82 1.81
C ASN A 41 -17.23 5.66 0.82
N PRO A 42 -18.08 4.61 0.80
CA PRO A 42 -17.82 3.38 0.06
C PRO A 42 -17.88 3.54 -1.47
N ASN A 43 -18.55 4.58 -1.98
CA ASN A 43 -18.77 4.78 -3.41
C ASN A 43 -18.10 6.06 -3.91
N THR A 44 -16.81 6.21 -3.62
CA THR A 44 -16.06 7.41 -3.96
C THR A 44 -15.46 7.34 -5.37
N THR A 45 -15.71 8.37 -6.18
CA THR A 45 -15.10 8.58 -7.49
C THR A 45 -13.80 9.38 -7.39
N VAL A 46 -12.90 9.26 -8.38
CA VAL A 46 -11.65 10.06 -8.41
C VAL A 46 -11.92 11.57 -8.42
N MET A 47 -13.04 12.01 -8.99
CA MET A 47 -13.43 13.43 -8.96
C MET A 47 -13.75 13.93 -7.56
N GLU A 48 -14.44 13.11 -6.76
CA GLU A 48 -14.77 13.45 -5.39
C GLU A 48 -13.51 13.48 -4.52
N ILE A 49 -12.60 12.51 -4.71
CA ILE A 49 -11.27 12.55 -4.07
C ILE A 49 -10.58 13.86 -4.42
N ARG A 50 -10.54 14.23 -5.70
CA ARG A 50 -9.93 15.49 -6.15
C ARG A 50 -10.56 16.71 -5.49
N ALA A 51 -11.89 16.79 -5.44
CA ALA A 51 -12.60 17.92 -4.83
C ALA A 51 -12.31 18.03 -3.33
N LYS A 52 -12.35 16.89 -2.61
CA LYS A 52 -12.04 16.79 -1.18
C LYS A 52 -10.58 17.16 -0.91
N ALA A 53 -9.64 16.61 -1.67
CA ALA A 53 -8.22 16.89 -1.55
C ALA A 53 -7.90 18.37 -1.83
N ARG A 54 -8.47 18.99 -2.85
CA ARG A 54 -8.30 20.44 -3.09
C ARG A 54 -8.83 21.28 -1.93
N ARG A 55 -10.02 20.95 -1.41
CA ARG A 55 -10.62 21.65 -0.25
C ARG A 55 -9.80 21.46 1.02
N LEU A 56 -9.21 20.29 1.21
CA LEU A 56 -8.30 20.03 2.31
C LEU A 56 -7.01 20.85 2.13
N LYS A 57 -6.40 20.81 0.95
CA LYS A 57 -5.18 21.56 0.61
C LYS A 57 -5.35 23.06 0.86
N SER A 58 -6.51 23.64 0.56
CA SER A 58 -6.77 25.06 0.84
C SER A 58 -6.91 25.40 2.34
N ARG A 59 -7.24 24.41 3.18
CA ARG A 59 -7.40 24.59 4.64
C ARG A 59 -6.10 24.37 5.39
N VAL A 60 -5.31 23.37 4.99
CA VAL A 60 -4.14 22.91 5.77
C VAL A 60 -2.81 23.12 5.04
N GLY A 61 -2.84 23.69 3.84
CA GLY A 61 -1.66 23.79 2.98
C GLY A 61 -1.37 22.47 2.27
N ASN A 62 -0.09 22.17 2.03
CA ASN A 62 0.28 21.01 1.22
C ASN A 62 -0.14 19.67 1.87
N ILE A 63 -0.69 18.79 1.03
CA ILE A 63 -0.99 17.41 1.41
C ILE A 63 0.28 16.58 1.21
N GLY A 64 0.70 15.85 2.24
CA GLY A 64 1.92 15.04 2.17
C GLY A 64 1.75 13.72 1.42
N MET A 65 0.56 13.12 1.47
CA MET A 65 0.24 11.87 0.78
C MET A 65 -1.29 11.67 0.70
N ILE A 66 -1.74 11.02 -0.36
CA ILE A 66 -3.11 10.50 -0.49
C ILE A 66 -3.02 8.97 -0.58
N VAL A 67 -3.84 8.27 0.21
CA VAL A 67 -3.94 6.81 0.18
C VAL A 67 -5.35 6.41 -0.24
N VAL A 68 -5.47 5.49 -1.19
CA VAL A 68 -6.74 4.96 -1.70
C VAL A 68 -6.77 3.45 -1.49
N ASP A 69 -7.72 2.98 -0.68
CA ASP A 69 -7.93 1.57 -0.32
C ASP A 69 -9.36 1.14 -0.71
N TYR A 70 -9.59 0.36 -1.77
CA TYR A 70 -8.67 -0.03 -2.86
C TYR A 70 -9.33 0.29 -4.21
N LEU A 71 -8.53 0.36 -5.29
CA LEU A 71 -8.97 0.84 -6.62
C LEU A 71 -10.21 0.11 -7.14
N GLN A 72 -10.28 -1.19 -6.92
CA GLN A 72 -11.38 -2.02 -7.43
C GLN A 72 -12.71 -1.82 -6.67
N LEU A 73 -12.80 -0.98 -5.64
CA LEU A 73 -14.07 -0.51 -5.08
C LEU A 73 -14.53 0.82 -5.66
N MET A 74 -13.66 1.52 -6.40
CA MET A 74 -14.03 2.78 -7.03
C MET A 74 -14.91 2.55 -8.24
N SER A 75 -15.86 3.47 -8.40
CA SER A 75 -16.76 3.55 -9.54
C SER A 75 -16.27 4.59 -10.54
N GLY A 76 -16.26 4.22 -11.82
CA GLY A 76 -16.05 5.11 -12.96
C GLY A 76 -17.28 5.94 -13.28
N ARG A 77 -17.11 6.89 -14.20
CA ARG A 77 -18.18 7.84 -14.58
C ARG A 77 -19.29 7.22 -15.45
N MET A 78 -19.01 6.05 -16.05
CA MET A 78 -19.91 5.36 -16.96
C MET A 78 -20.15 3.94 -16.43
N ARG A 79 -21.33 3.37 -16.68
CA ARG A 79 -21.50 1.91 -16.73
C ARG A 79 -20.61 1.40 -17.87
N ALA A 80 -19.32 1.30 -17.64
CA ALA A 80 -18.42 0.66 -18.58
C ALA A 80 -18.81 -0.82 -18.59
N GLU A 81 -19.18 -1.35 -19.77
CA GLU A 81 -19.42 -2.78 -19.94
C GLU A 81 -18.16 -3.61 -19.63
N ASN A 82 -16.99 -2.95 -19.61
CA ASN A 82 -15.70 -3.56 -19.36
C ASN A 82 -14.97 -2.91 -18.18
N ARG A 83 -14.83 -3.65 -17.08
CA ARG A 83 -14.10 -3.26 -15.86
C ARG A 83 -12.66 -2.84 -16.14
N GLN A 84 -12.01 -3.44 -17.14
CA GLN A 84 -10.64 -3.09 -17.51
C GLN A 84 -10.51 -1.63 -17.97
N VAL A 85 -11.50 -1.14 -18.72
CA VAL A 85 -11.53 0.26 -19.18
C VAL A 85 -11.70 1.20 -18.00
N GLU A 86 -12.61 0.85 -17.08
CA GLU A 86 -12.89 1.63 -15.88
C GLU A 86 -11.65 1.78 -14.98
N VAL A 87 -10.95 0.67 -14.71
CA VAL A 87 -9.71 0.70 -13.91
C VAL A 87 -8.62 1.50 -14.62
N SER A 88 -8.57 1.46 -15.95
CA SER A 88 -7.65 2.28 -16.74
C SER A 88 -7.94 3.78 -16.61
N GLU A 89 -9.21 4.18 -16.63
CA GLU A 89 -9.60 5.57 -16.40
C GLU A 89 -9.29 6.03 -14.97
N ILE A 90 -9.52 5.17 -13.98
CA ILE A 90 -9.23 5.46 -12.57
C ILE A 90 -7.72 5.66 -12.38
N SER A 91 -6.90 4.72 -12.85
CA SER A 91 -5.43 4.78 -12.80
C SER A 91 -4.89 6.09 -13.37
N ARG A 92 -5.32 6.43 -14.59
CA ARG A 92 -4.91 7.66 -15.28
C ARG A 92 -5.35 8.91 -14.52
N SER A 93 -6.58 8.90 -14.01
CA SER A 93 -7.12 10.04 -13.24
C SER A 93 -6.38 10.26 -11.93
N LEU A 94 -5.95 9.19 -11.26
CA LEU A 94 -5.13 9.29 -10.05
C LEU A 94 -3.72 9.79 -10.35
N LYS A 95 -3.13 9.38 -11.49
CA LYS A 95 -1.85 9.92 -11.94
C LYS A 95 -1.92 11.42 -12.21
N ILE A 96 -3.00 11.87 -12.85
CA ILE A 96 -3.25 13.30 -13.08
C ILE A 96 -3.43 14.03 -11.73
N LEU A 97 -4.22 13.46 -10.81
CA LEU A 97 -4.41 14.02 -9.47
C LEU A 97 -3.09 14.20 -8.71
N ALA A 98 -2.21 13.20 -8.74
CA ALA A 98 -0.90 13.24 -8.10
C ALA A 98 -0.05 14.40 -8.63
N ARG A 99 -0.04 14.59 -9.97
CA ARG A 99 0.68 15.69 -10.63
C ARG A 99 0.08 17.05 -10.31
N GLU A 100 -1.25 17.15 -10.34
CA GLU A 100 -1.98 18.39 -10.09
C GLU A 100 -1.81 18.89 -8.64
N LEU A 101 -1.83 17.97 -7.67
CA LEU A 101 -1.66 18.32 -6.26
C LEU A 101 -0.20 18.35 -5.81
N GLU A 102 0.73 17.93 -6.68
CA GLU A 102 2.16 17.74 -6.36
C GLU A 102 2.35 16.87 -5.12
N CYS A 103 1.57 15.79 -5.03
CA CYS A 103 1.46 14.94 -3.86
C CYS A 103 1.55 13.47 -4.26
N PRO A 104 2.34 12.64 -3.56
CA PRO A 104 2.31 11.19 -3.74
C PRO A 104 0.89 10.62 -3.55
N VAL A 105 0.47 9.77 -4.47
CA VAL A 105 -0.78 9.00 -4.38
C VAL A 105 -0.42 7.52 -4.31
N VAL A 106 -0.78 6.87 -3.20
CA VAL A 106 -0.64 5.43 -3.00
C VAL A 106 -2.01 4.80 -3.19
N ALA A 107 -2.11 3.89 -4.16
CA ALA A 107 -3.33 3.17 -4.43
C ALA A 107 -3.12 1.67 -4.20
N LEU A 108 -4.00 1.06 -3.41
CA LEU A 108 -4.01 -0.38 -3.24
C LEU A 108 -4.77 -1.02 -4.41
N SER A 109 -4.20 -2.08 -4.97
CA SER A 109 -4.81 -2.85 -6.05
C SER A 109 -4.81 -4.32 -5.69
N GLN A 110 -5.95 -4.97 -5.91
CA GLN A 110 -6.04 -6.43 -5.84
C GLN A 110 -5.39 -7.08 -7.07
N LEU A 111 -4.84 -8.28 -6.87
CA LEU A 111 -4.20 -9.08 -7.92
C LEU A 111 -5.18 -10.12 -8.47
N SER A 112 -4.91 -10.57 -9.70
CA SER A 112 -5.63 -11.70 -10.29
C SER A 112 -5.45 -12.98 -9.46
N ARG A 113 -6.52 -13.78 -9.32
CA ARG A 113 -6.47 -15.09 -8.67
C ARG A 113 -5.63 -16.12 -9.43
N ASN A 114 -5.25 -15.84 -10.68
CA ASN A 114 -4.37 -16.73 -11.46
C ASN A 114 -2.99 -16.92 -10.81
N LEU A 115 -2.55 -15.95 -10.01
CA LEU A 115 -1.36 -16.06 -9.17
C LEU A 115 -1.40 -17.33 -8.30
N GLU A 116 -2.58 -17.68 -7.78
CA GLU A 116 -2.80 -18.82 -6.89
C GLU A 116 -2.65 -20.18 -7.59
N GLN A 117 -2.48 -20.23 -8.90
CA GLN A 117 -2.26 -21.48 -9.64
C GLN A 117 -0.78 -21.74 -9.93
N ARG A 118 0.08 -20.73 -9.78
CA ARG A 118 1.52 -20.87 -10.04
C ARG A 118 2.22 -21.64 -8.93
N GLN A 119 3.38 -22.23 -9.24
CA GLN A 119 4.26 -22.78 -8.21
C GLN A 119 4.88 -21.67 -7.36
N ASP A 120 5.51 -20.67 -8.00
CA ASP A 120 5.94 -19.45 -7.32
C ASP A 120 4.77 -18.47 -7.18
N LYS A 121 4.37 -18.24 -5.93
CA LYS A 121 3.28 -17.36 -5.53
C LYS A 121 3.72 -15.89 -5.42
N ARG A 122 5.00 -15.57 -5.65
CA ARG A 122 5.44 -14.18 -5.68
C ARG A 122 4.71 -13.40 -6.79
N PRO A 123 4.07 -12.26 -6.46
CA PRO A 123 3.44 -11.42 -7.46
C PRO A 123 4.41 -10.83 -8.48
N MET A 124 3.94 -10.65 -9.69
CA MET A 124 4.62 -10.01 -10.80
C MET A 124 3.68 -9.03 -11.53
N LEU A 125 4.23 -8.16 -12.38
CA LEU A 125 3.46 -7.12 -13.07
C LEU A 125 2.29 -7.69 -13.89
N SER A 126 2.47 -8.87 -14.48
CA SER A 126 1.41 -9.56 -15.22
C SER A 126 0.24 -10.00 -14.33
N ASP A 127 0.34 -10.00 -13.00
CA ASP A 127 -0.78 -10.28 -12.10
C ASP A 127 -1.75 -9.10 -11.96
N LEU A 128 -1.35 -7.92 -12.43
CA LEU A 128 -2.21 -6.75 -12.63
C LEU A 128 -3.00 -6.83 -13.95
N ARG A 129 -3.01 -7.99 -14.65
CA ARG A 129 -3.43 -8.14 -16.07
C ARG A 129 -4.76 -7.50 -16.45
N GLU A 130 -5.74 -7.52 -15.55
CA GLU A 130 -7.05 -6.88 -15.76
C GLU A 130 -6.95 -5.34 -15.80
N SER A 131 -5.73 -4.81 -15.69
CA SER A 131 -5.41 -3.40 -15.47
C SER A 131 -4.00 -3.08 -15.96
N GLY A 132 -3.59 -3.55 -17.15
CA GLY A 132 -2.27 -3.24 -17.73
C GLY A 132 -1.96 -1.73 -17.82
N SER A 133 -2.99 -0.89 -17.80
CA SER A 133 -2.89 0.56 -17.63
C SER A 133 -2.30 1.01 -16.28
N ILE A 134 -2.58 0.31 -15.18
CA ILE A 134 -1.97 0.57 -13.87
C ILE A 134 -0.46 0.43 -13.97
N GLU A 135 0.00 -0.67 -14.58
CA GLU A 135 1.43 -0.89 -14.78
C GLU A 135 2.03 0.29 -15.56
N GLN A 136 1.40 0.74 -16.63
CA GLN A 136 1.91 1.84 -17.45
C GLN A 136 1.90 3.18 -16.70
N ASP A 137 0.80 3.55 -16.07
CA ASP A 137 0.62 4.86 -15.44
C ASP A 137 1.45 5.04 -14.15
N ALA A 138 1.64 3.95 -13.38
CA ALA A 138 2.36 4.00 -12.11
C ALA A 138 3.83 4.39 -12.29
N ASP A 139 4.34 5.20 -11.37
CA ASP A 139 5.79 5.47 -11.28
C ASP A 139 6.51 4.33 -10.56
N VAL A 140 5.88 3.77 -9.53
CA VAL A 140 6.41 2.67 -8.71
C VAL A 140 5.31 1.63 -8.53
N VAL A 141 5.66 0.36 -8.67
CA VAL A 141 4.78 -0.78 -8.35
C VAL A 141 5.48 -1.63 -7.29
N MET A 142 4.81 -1.81 -6.16
CA MET A 142 5.28 -2.63 -5.05
C MET A 142 4.27 -3.74 -4.79
N PHE A 143 4.76 -4.97 -4.66
CA PHE A 143 3.97 -6.10 -4.20
C PHE A 143 4.39 -6.51 -2.79
N LEU A 144 3.42 -7.02 -2.03
CA LEU A 144 3.66 -7.63 -0.74
C LEU A 144 3.57 -9.15 -0.89
N TYR A 145 4.58 -9.86 -0.39
CA TYR A 145 4.60 -11.32 -0.37
C TYR A 145 4.97 -11.81 1.03
N ARG A 146 4.27 -12.85 1.49
CA ARG A 146 4.54 -13.53 2.76
C ARG A 146 4.50 -15.03 2.51
N ASP A 147 5.67 -15.65 2.59
CA ASP A 147 5.82 -17.07 2.28
C ASP A 147 5.03 -17.95 3.25
N GLU A 148 5.01 -17.57 4.53
CA GLU A 148 4.25 -18.22 5.61
C GLU A 148 2.73 -18.30 5.38
N VAL A 149 2.17 -17.55 4.41
CA VAL A 149 0.75 -17.65 4.03
C VAL A 149 0.50 -18.87 3.15
N TYR A 150 1.51 -19.29 2.39
CA TYR A 150 1.42 -20.39 1.43
C TYR A 150 2.09 -21.68 1.95
N ASP A 151 3.09 -21.54 2.81
CA ASP A 151 3.79 -22.63 3.47
C ASP A 151 3.88 -22.40 4.97
N THR A 152 3.15 -23.20 5.76
CA THR A 152 3.13 -23.11 7.22
C THR A 152 4.44 -23.52 7.88
N GLU A 153 5.31 -24.24 7.18
CA GLU A 153 6.63 -24.67 7.66
C GLU A 153 7.76 -23.81 7.08
N SER A 154 7.43 -22.73 6.37
CA SER A 154 8.40 -21.84 5.74
C SER A 154 9.47 -21.39 6.74
N PRO A 155 10.77 -21.43 6.40
CA PRO A 155 11.84 -20.93 7.27
C PRO A 155 11.76 -19.41 7.49
N ASP A 156 11.00 -18.71 6.65
CA ASP A 156 10.82 -17.25 6.66
C ASP A 156 9.58 -16.82 7.48
N GLN A 157 9.18 -17.58 8.51
CA GLN A 157 8.09 -17.19 9.42
C GLN A 157 8.32 -15.79 10.00
N GLY A 158 7.26 -14.98 10.03
CA GLY A 158 7.32 -13.60 10.51
C GLY A 158 8.09 -12.65 9.60
N MET A 159 8.39 -13.04 8.34
CA MET A 159 8.98 -12.17 7.33
C MET A 159 7.95 -11.79 6.26
N ALA A 160 8.07 -10.57 5.74
CA ALA A 160 7.39 -10.12 4.54
C ALA A 160 8.39 -9.54 3.54
N GLU A 161 8.19 -9.84 2.26
CA GLU A 161 8.93 -9.22 1.17
C GLU A 161 8.10 -8.10 0.54
N VAL A 162 8.73 -6.93 0.39
CA VAL A 162 8.26 -5.85 -0.48
C VAL A 162 9.02 -5.97 -1.80
N LEU A 163 8.33 -6.38 -2.85
CA LEU A 163 8.89 -6.55 -4.18
C LEU A 163 8.67 -5.25 -4.97
N VAL A 164 9.72 -4.46 -5.16
CA VAL A 164 9.69 -3.26 -6.02
C VAL A 164 9.82 -3.74 -7.47
N ALA A 165 8.68 -4.07 -8.09
CA ALA A 165 8.62 -4.66 -9.42
C ALA A 165 8.78 -3.63 -10.55
N LYS A 166 8.42 -2.37 -10.30
CA LYS A 166 8.64 -1.25 -11.21
C LYS A 166 9.09 -0.03 -10.44
N HIS A 167 10.06 0.70 -10.99
CA HIS A 167 10.48 2.00 -10.48
C HIS A 167 10.99 2.86 -11.65
N ARG A 168 10.25 3.92 -12.01
CA ARG A 168 10.59 4.78 -13.17
C ARG A 168 11.88 5.58 -12.99
N SER A 169 12.29 5.85 -11.74
CA SER A 169 13.39 6.77 -11.41
C SER A 169 14.44 6.14 -10.49
N GLY A 170 14.52 4.81 -10.44
CA GLY A 170 15.46 4.14 -9.54
C GLY A 170 15.41 2.63 -9.68
N PRO A 171 16.12 1.90 -8.81
CA PRO A 171 16.25 0.46 -8.92
C PRO A 171 14.95 -0.26 -8.55
N THR A 172 14.72 -1.38 -9.22
CA THR A 172 13.83 -2.46 -8.76
C THR A 172 14.57 -3.36 -7.79
N GLY A 173 13.85 -4.19 -7.04
CA GLY A 173 14.49 -5.08 -6.08
C GLY A 173 13.53 -5.66 -5.06
N ARG A 174 14.10 -6.30 -4.04
CA ARG A 174 13.34 -6.91 -2.94
C ARG A 174 13.82 -6.33 -1.63
N VAL A 175 12.90 -5.89 -0.79
CA VAL A 175 13.17 -5.42 0.56
C VAL A 175 12.49 -6.37 1.52
N LYS A 176 13.25 -6.93 2.47
CA LYS A 176 12.72 -7.81 3.50
C LYS A 176 12.37 -7.01 4.74
N LEU A 177 11.19 -7.24 5.29
CA LEU A 177 10.64 -6.61 6.50
C LEU A 177 10.22 -7.69 7.49
N ALA A 178 10.28 -7.38 8.78
CA ALA A 178 9.65 -8.21 9.81
C ALA A 178 8.14 -7.96 9.82
N TRP A 179 7.35 -9.03 9.84
CA TRP A 179 5.90 -9.02 9.96
C TRP A 179 5.47 -9.47 11.36
N LEU A 180 5.00 -8.52 12.15
CA LEU A 180 4.51 -8.76 13.50
C LEU A 180 2.99 -8.98 13.46
N LYS A 181 2.57 -10.23 13.19
CA LYS A 181 1.16 -10.63 12.98
C LYS A 181 0.19 -10.13 14.06
N HIS A 182 0.58 -10.22 15.33
CA HIS A 182 -0.26 -9.79 16.47
C HIS A 182 -0.61 -8.29 16.47
N TYR A 183 0.20 -7.49 15.79
CA TYR A 183 0.07 -6.03 15.74
C TYR A 183 -0.29 -5.50 14.35
N THR A 184 -0.42 -6.39 13.35
CA THR A 184 -0.62 -6.00 11.94
C THR A 184 0.43 -4.98 11.50
N LYS A 185 1.71 -5.25 11.84
CA LYS A 185 2.78 -4.26 11.72
C LYS A 185 3.96 -4.82 10.95
N PHE A 186 4.39 -4.06 9.95
CA PHE A 186 5.72 -4.19 9.35
C PHE A 186 6.75 -3.44 10.19
N ALA A 187 7.93 -4.02 10.37
CA ALA A 187 9.06 -3.41 11.05
C ALA A 187 10.35 -3.64 10.25
N ASP A 188 11.30 -2.72 10.39
CA ASP A 188 12.62 -2.89 9.79
C ASP A 188 13.30 -4.12 10.41
N MET A 189 13.89 -4.97 9.58
CA MET A 189 14.76 -6.03 10.08
C MET A 189 16.07 -5.42 10.54
N ALA A 190 16.67 -6.00 11.59
CA ALA A 190 18.02 -5.63 11.98
C ALA A 190 18.95 -5.78 10.78
N ARG A 191 19.81 -4.78 10.52
CA ARG A 191 20.83 -4.86 9.49
C ARG A 191 21.81 -5.98 9.87
N THR A 192 21.65 -7.16 9.29
CA THR A 192 22.78 -8.08 9.14
C THR A 192 23.67 -7.53 8.03
N SER A 193 24.98 -7.69 8.17
CA SER A 193 26.03 -7.13 7.31
C SER A 193 25.94 -7.52 5.82
N ASP A 194 24.97 -8.37 5.43
CA ASP A 194 24.87 -8.96 4.10
C ASP A 194 23.90 -8.20 3.17
N ASN A 195 23.35 -7.07 3.61
CA ASN A 195 22.47 -6.23 2.81
C ASN A 195 23.29 -5.11 2.13
N GLU A 196 24.29 -5.50 1.34
CA GLU A 196 24.94 -4.57 0.40
C GLU A 196 23.89 -4.14 -0.62
N ALA A 197 23.69 -2.81 -0.72
CA ALA A 197 22.89 -2.24 -1.79
C ALA A 197 23.43 -2.73 -3.14
N PRO A 198 22.58 -3.06 -4.12
CA PRO A 198 23.07 -3.48 -5.43
C PRO A 198 23.97 -2.39 -6.00
N THR A 199 25.24 -2.74 -6.20
CA THR A 199 26.24 -1.88 -6.85
C THR A 199 25.70 -1.48 -8.22
N PRO A 200 25.63 -0.19 -8.57
CA PRO A 200 25.18 0.23 -9.89
C PRO A 200 26.09 -0.40 -10.94
N GLN A 201 25.53 -1.27 -11.80
CA GLN A 201 26.23 -1.76 -12.97
C GLN A 201 26.33 -0.60 -13.96
N HIS A 202 27.53 -0.03 -14.11
CA HIS A 202 27.84 0.87 -15.22
C HIS A 202 27.72 0.07 -16.51
N TYR A 203 26.68 0.34 -17.30
CA TYR A 203 26.65 -0.08 -18.70
C TYR A 203 27.53 0.90 -19.48
N GLU A 204 28.61 0.38 -20.06
CA GLU A 204 29.40 1.10 -21.07
C GLU A 204 28.51 1.34 -22.29
N GLU A 205 28.38 2.60 -22.68
CA GLU A 205 27.70 3.02 -23.91
C GLU A 205 28.55 2.59 -25.12
N TYR A 206 27.91 1.91 -26.09
CA TYR A 206 28.35 1.80 -27.47
C TYR A 206 27.38 2.57 -28.37
#